data_AF-A0A2E0M828-F1
#
_entry.id   AF-A0A2E0M828-F1
#
_cell.length_a   1.000
_cell.length_b   1.000
_cell.length_c   1.000
_cell.angle_alpha   90.00
_cell.angle_beta   90.00
_cell.angle_gamma   90.00
#
_symmetry.space_group_name_H-M   'P 1'
#
loop_
_entity.id
_entity.type
_entity.pdbx_description
1 polymer ?
#
loop_
_entity_poly.entity_id
_entity_poly.type
_entity_poly.pdbx_seq_one_letter_code
_entity_poly.pdbx_strand_id
1 'polypeptide(L)'
;MRPLPGGARMYPETDVPPVIVRDEHWDEILGNLPMSQDERLNRLKDTELSEDQCKQLLSRELDDVFFKSHPTPTKAWASLLLVHESVEPSVLSTVLTVRENGGITREGIESTIEHFAEMKEISSGEVEAYAEENGLVPADVGDLESIVESIVLERLDFVKERGMGAMGPLMGIVMGACPGVDGKEVSAVLRTVIQRHSA
;
A
#
# COMPACT_ATOMS: atom_id res chain seq x y z
N MET A 1 6.99 18.19 47.44
CA MET A 1 8.28 18.31 46.72
C MET A 1 9.36 17.63 47.54
N ARG A 2 10.21 16.79 46.93
CA ARG A 2 11.42 16.28 47.60
C ARG A 2 12.56 17.29 47.43
N PRO A 3 13.49 17.40 48.39
CA PRO A 3 14.71 18.18 48.20
C PRO A 3 15.46 17.66 46.97
N LEU A 4 16.03 18.58 46.17
CA LEU A 4 16.97 18.20 45.11
C LEU A 4 18.12 17.40 45.74
N PRO A 5 18.54 16.28 45.15
CA PRO A 5 19.72 15.56 45.64
C PRO A 5 20.91 16.51 45.64
N GLY A 6 21.66 16.52 46.75
CA GLY A 6 22.89 17.30 46.86
C GLY A 6 23.97 16.81 45.88
N GLY A 7 25.11 17.50 45.83
CA GLY A 7 26.22 17.09 44.97
C GLY A 7 26.64 15.64 45.23
N ALA A 8 26.48 14.77 44.23
CA ALA A 8 26.93 13.40 44.31
C ALA A 8 28.45 13.38 44.50
N ARG A 9 28.92 12.75 45.58
CA ARG A 9 30.35 12.52 45.77
C ARG A 9 30.79 11.45 44.77
N MET A 10 31.54 11.85 43.75
CA MET A 10 32.09 10.92 42.77
C MET A 10 33.55 10.62 43.11
N TYR A 11 33.90 9.34 43.20
CA TYR A 11 35.27 8.85 43.29
C TYR A 11 35.48 7.83 42.16
N PRO A 12 36.72 7.62 41.68
CA PRO A 12 36.99 6.54 40.73
C PRO A 12 36.55 5.19 41.31
N GLU A 13 35.87 4.38 40.51
CA GLU A 13 35.53 3.00 40.87
C GLU A 13 36.84 2.19 40.95
N THR A 14 37.20 1.73 42.15
CA THR A 14 38.48 1.05 42.39
C THR A 14 38.41 -0.44 42.07
N ASP A 15 37.21 -1.01 42.06
CA ASP A 15 37.01 -2.44 41.80
C ASP A 15 36.97 -2.76 40.30
N VAL A 16 36.89 -1.73 39.44
CA VAL A 16 36.86 -1.87 37.99
C VAL A 16 38.15 -1.31 37.38
N PRO A 17 38.95 -2.12 36.67
CA PRO A 17 40.15 -1.63 36.01
C PRO A 17 39.80 -0.65 34.87
N PRO A 18 40.68 0.32 34.58
CA PRO A 18 40.47 1.22 33.44
C PRO A 18 40.37 0.45 32.11
N VAL A 19 39.36 0.79 31.32
CA VAL A 19 39.19 0.24 29.96
C VAL A 19 39.89 1.17 28.98
N ILE A 20 40.91 0.65 28.29
CA ILE A 20 41.59 1.37 27.21
C ILE A 20 40.88 1.07 25.90
N VAL A 21 40.30 2.10 25.29
CA VAL A 21 39.74 2.05 23.93
C VAL A 21 40.90 2.26 22.96
N ARG A 22 41.23 1.22 22.19
CA ARG A 22 42.28 1.29 21.16
C ARG A 22 41.74 1.85 19.86
N ASP A 23 42.61 2.44 19.06
CA ASP A 23 42.25 3.00 17.76
C ASP A 23 41.62 1.95 16.84
N GLU A 24 42.11 0.70 16.83
CA GLU A 24 41.52 -0.36 15.99
C GLU A 24 40.07 -0.66 16.37
N HIS A 25 39.78 -0.69 17.69
CA HIS A 25 38.41 -0.91 18.18
C HIS A 25 37.51 0.28 17.88
N TRP A 26 38.05 1.50 17.96
CA TRP A 26 37.33 2.72 17.64
C TRP A 26 36.97 2.78 16.15
N ASP A 27 37.91 2.49 15.27
CA ASP A 27 37.72 2.48 13.82
C ASP A 27 36.74 1.39 13.39
N GLU A 28 36.78 0.20 14.01
CA GLU A 28 35.81 -0.86 13.79
C GLU A 28 34.38 -0.41 14.12
N ILE A 29 34.18 0.29 15.24
CA ILE A 29 32.88 0.83 15.62
C ILE A 29 32.43 1.87 14.61
N LEU A 30 33.29 2.84 14.28
CA LEU A 30 32.97 3.91 13.32
C LEU A 30 32.60 3.35 11.94
N GLY A 31 33.27 2.29 11.48
CA GLY A 31 33.00 1.65 10.20
C GLY A 31 31.68 0.86 10.15
N ASN A 32 31.07 0.57 11.29
CA ASN A 32 29.84 -0.21 11.41
C ASN A 32 28.68 0.56 12.06
N LEU A 33 28.80 1.89 12.17
CA LEU A 33 27.70 2.71 12.68
C LEU A 33 26.47 2.58 11.77
N PRO A 34 25.26 2.37 12.32
CA PRO A 34 24.05 2.48 11.54
C PRO A 34 23.86 3.91 11.04
N MET A 35 23.09 4.07 9.96
CA MET A 35 22.73 5.39 9.46
C MET A 35 22.09 6.24 10.56
N SER A 36 22.51 7.49 10.65
CA SER A 36 21.86 8.51 11.45
C SER A 36 20.44 8.80 10.96
N GLN A 37 19.63 9.47 11.80
CA GLN A 37 18.27 9.88 11.39
C GLN A 37 18.29 10.79 10.15
N ASP A 38 19.26 11.68 10.05
CA ASP A 38 19.39 12.59 8.89
C ASP A 38 19.71 11.82 7.61
N GLU A 39 20.61 10.82 7.67
CA GLU A 39 20.92 9.95 6.54
C GLU A 39 19.71 9.11 6.13
N ARG A 40 18.98 8.54 7.09
CA ARG A 40 17.76 7.76 6.81
C ARG A 40 16.67 8.64 6.20
N LEU A 41 16.51 9.88 6.67
CA LEU A 41 15.58 10.85 6.10
C LEU A 41 15.96 11.24 4.67
N ASN A 42 17.24 11.49 4.41
CA ASN A 42 17.72 11.81 3.07
C ASN A 42 17.49 10.65 2.10
N ARG A 43 17.76 9.40 2.53
CA ARG A 43 17.44 8.20 1.76
C ARG A 43 15.96 8.10 1.37
N LEU A 44 15.05 8.47 2.28
CA LEU A 44 13.61 8.49 1.99
C LEU A 44 13.20 9.64 1.06
N LYS A 45 13.89 10.79 1.09
CA LYS A 45 13.59 11.93 0.20
C LYS A 45 13.83 11.64 -1.28
N ASP A 46 14.68 10.66 -1.59
CA ASP A 46 14.94 10.22 -2.97
C ASP A 46 13.78 9.39 -3.55
N THR A 47 12.77 9.09 -2.75
CA THR A 47 11.55 8.39 -3.16
C THR A 47 10.41 9.36 -3.46
N GLU A 48 9.29 8.85 -3.96
CA GLU A 48 8.11 9.69 -4.22
C GLU A 48 7.32 10.06 -2.95
N LEU A 49 7.70 9.58 -1.77
CA LEU A 49 6.94 9.75 -0.52
C LEU A 49 6.70 11.22 -0.13
N SER A 50 5.58 11.46 0.56
CA SER A 50 5.34 12.77 1.18
C SER A 50 6.22 12.96 2.42
N GLU A 51 6.48 14.22 2.79
CA GLU A 51 7.25 14.53 4.00
C GLU A 51 6.62 13.90 5.26
N ASP A 52 5.29 13.86 5.32
CA ASP A 52 4.56 13.21 6.41
C ASP A 52 4.82 11.69 6.46
N GLN A 53 4.73 11.00 5.32
CA GLN A 53 5.02 9.56 5.23
C GLN A 53 6.46 9.25 5.64
N CYS A 54 7.44 10.06 5.21
CA CYS A 54 8.83 9.90 5.62
C CYS A 54 8.99 10.03 7.14
N LYS A 55 8.37 11.05 7.76
CA LYS A 55 8.39 11.23 9.22
C LYS A 55 7.75 10.05 9.95
N GLN A 56 6.62 9.57 9.47
CA GLN A 56 5.94 8.43 10.08
C GLN A 56 6.77 7.15 10.01
N LEU A 57 7.33 6.81 8.83
CA LEU A 57 8.20 5.64 8.66
C LEU A 57 9.41 5.70 9.59
N LEU A 58 10.09 6.86 9.67
CA LEU A 58 11.24 7.02 10.56
C LEU A 58 10.86 6.94 12.03
N SER A 59 9.74 7.55 12.44
CA SER A 59 9.30 7.53 13.84
C SER A 59 8.94 6.14 14.35
N ARG A 60 8.56 5.24 13.44
CA ARG A 60 8.24 3.83 13.71
C ARG A 60 9.38 2.87 13.34
N GLU A 61 10.53 3.40 12.92
CA GLU A 61 11.70 2.62 12.48
C GLU A 61 11.41 1.65 11.31
N LEU A 62 10.38 1.94 10.50
CA LEU A 62 9.88 1.09 9.41
C LEU A 62 10.59 1.32 8.07
N ASP A 63 11.48 2.30 7.96
CA ASP A 63 12.14 2.65 6.69
C ASP A 63 13.06 1.53 6.16
N ASP A 64 13.73 0.76 7.02
CA ASP A 64 14.49 -0.40 6.55
C ASP A 64 13.58 -1.51 6.00
N VAL A 65 12.41 -1.72 6.61
CA VAL A 65 11.39 -2.64 6.11
C VAL A 65 10.85 -2.15 4.76
N PHE A 66 10.57 -0.85 4.66
CA PHE A 66 10.10 -0.20 3.44
C PHE A 66 11.02 -0.47 2.24
N PHE A 67 12.35 -0.39 2.42
CA PHE A 67 13.31 -0.67 1.34
C PHE A 67 13.60 -2.15 1.10
N LYS A 68 13.45 -3.03 2.09
CA LYS A 68 13.89 -4.44 2.01
C LYS A 68 12.76 -5.42 1.68
N SER A 69 11.54 -5.14 2.10
CA SER A 69 10.44 -6.12 2.09
C SER A 69 9.55 -6.06 0.84
N HIS A 70 9.72 -5.06 -0.01
CA HIS A 70 9.00 -4.97 -1.29
C HIS A 70 9.94 -4.43 -2.39
N PRO A 71 9.89 -4.96 -3.62
CA PRO A 71 10.83 -4.58 -4.68
C PRO A 71 10.70 -3.11 -5.12
N THR A 72 9.52 -2.51 -4.93
CA THR A 72 9.18 -1.17 -5.42
C THR A 72 8.76 -0.25 -4.26
N PRO A 73 9.63 0.64 -3.77
CA PRO A 73 9.31 1.54 -2.66
C PRO A 73 8.36 2.68 -3.09
N THR A 74 7.07 2.37 -3.24
CA THR A 74 6.02 3.31 -3.69
C THR A 74 5.26 3.93 -2.52
N LYS A 75 4.47 4.98 -2.80
CA LYS A 75 3.52 5.53 -1.81
C LYS A 75 2.50 4.51 -1.32
N ALA A 76 2.03 3.63 -2.20
CA ALA A 76 1.04 2.61 -1.84
C ALA A 76 1.64 1.62 -0.84
N TRP A 77 2.89 1.20 -1.08
CA TRP A 77 3.63 0.34 -0.16
C TRP A 77 3.85 0.99 1.21
N ALA A 78 4.30 2.25 1.26
CA ALA A 78 4.43 2.98 2.52
C ALA A 78 3.09 3.08 3.27
N SER A 79 2.01 3.36 2.55
CA SER A 79 0.68 3.47 3.15
C SER A 79 0.25 2.14 3.78
N LEU A 80 0.43 1.01 3.08
CA LEU A 80 0.11 -0.31 3.62
C LEU A 80 0.94 -0.64 4.88
N LEU A 81 2.25 -0.40 4.85
CA LEU A 81 3.12 -0.61 6.02
C LEU A 81 2.69 0.22 7.23
N LEU A 82 2.31 1.48 7.01
CA LEU A 82 1.94 2.39 8.10
C LEU A 82 0.54 2.11 8.67
N VAL A 83 -0.36 1.52 7.87
CA VAL A 83 -1.72 1.18 8.30
C VAL A 83 -1.76 -0.19 8.98
N HIS A 84 -1.04 -1.18 8.45
CA HIS A 84 -1.08 -2.57 8.92
C HIS A 84 0.22 -2.99 9.63
N GLU A 85 0.67 -2.18 10.59
CA GLU A 85 1.93 -2.41 11.33
C GLU A 85 1.97 -3.77 12.08
N SER A 86 0.80 -4.34 12.40
CA SER A 86 0.69 -5.65 13.05
C SER A 86 0.77 -6.84 12.11
N VAL A 87 0.76 -6.62 10.80
CA VAL A 87 0.80 -7.68 9.77
C VAL A 87 2.22 -7.83 9.25
N GLU A 88 2.64 -9.06 8.98
CA GLU A 88 3.98 -9.33 8.48
C GLU A 88 4.22 -8.64 7.12
N PRO A 89 5.34 -7.89 6.96
CA PRO A 89 5.62 -7.16 5.73
C PRO A 89 5.67 -8.02 4.47
N SER A 90 6.09 -9.28 4.58
CA SER A 90 6.06 -10.27 3.50
C SER A 90 4.63 -10.50 2.98
N VAL A 91 3.65 -10.62 3.88
CA VAL A 91 2.23 -10.80 3.55
C VAL A 91 1.70 -9.57 2.83
N LEU A 92 1.93 -8.37 3.38
CA LEU A 92 1.51 -7.11 2.77
C LEU A 92 2.11 -6.93 1.37
N SER A 93 3.40 -7.27 1.23
CA SER A 93 4.15 -7.21 -0.03
C SER A 93 3.57 -8.14 -1.09
N THR A 94 3.22 -9.39 -0.72
CA THR A 94 2.58 -10.33 -1.64
C THR A 94 1.21 -9.84 -2.09
N VAL A 95 0.36 -9.37 -1.17
CA VAL A 95 -0.98 -8.84 -1.51
C VAL A 95 -0.88 -7.64 -2.45
N LEU A 96 0.01 -6.70 -2.17
CA LEU A 96 0.24 -5.54 -3.04
C LEU A 96 0.71 -5.97 -4.43
N THR A 97 1.63 -6.94 -4.51
CA THR A 97 2.14 -7.47 -5.79
C THR A 97 1.04 -8.10 -6.63
N VAL A 98 0.17 -8.93 -6.02
CA VAL A 98 -0.96 -9.54 -6.75
C VAL A 98 -1.92 -8.47 -7.26
N ARG A 99 -2.18 -7.43 -6.46
CA ARG A 99 -2.99 -6.29 -6.89
C ARG A 99 -2.35 -5.51 -8.04
N GLU A 100 -1.04 -5.28 -8.01
CA GLU A 100 -0.31 -4.61 -9.10
C GLU A 100 -0.35 -5.41 -10.41
N ASN A 101 -0.43 -6.74 -10.30
CA ASN A 101 -0.63 -7.65 -11.44
C ASN A 101 -2.09 -7.81 -11.88
N GLY A 102 -3.03 -7.13 -11.21
CA GLY A 102 -4.47 -7.17 -11.55
C GLY A 102 -5.23 -8.38 -10.98
N GLY A 103 -4.65 -9.16 -10.06
CA GLY A 103 -5.33 -10.31 -9.45
C GLY A 103 -6.34 -9.94 -8.37
N ILE A 104 -6.34 -8.70 -7.86
CA ILE A 104 -7.29 -8.22 -6.85
C ILE A 104 -7.71 -6.78 -7.16
N THR A 105 -8.99 -6.48 -6.91
CA THR A 105 -9.58 -5.14 -6.92
C THR A 105 -9.00 -4.25 -5.82
N ARG A 106 -9.19 -2.94 -5.91
CA ARG A 106 -8.68 -2.01 -4.88
C ARG A 106 -9.39 -2.21 -3.54
N GLU A 107 -10.69 -2.49 -3.60
CA GLU A 107 -11.55 -2.72 -2.44
C GLU A 107 -11.25 -4.07 -1.78
N GLY A 108 -10.78 -5.06 -2.54
CA GLY A 108 -10.42 -6.38 -2.04
C GLY A 108 -9.11 -6.44 -1.23
N ILE A 109 -8.27 -5.41 -1.30
CA ILE A 109 -6.98 -5.37 -0.56
C ILE A 109 -7.21 -5.54 0.94
N GLU A 110 -8.12 -4.76 1.53
CA GLU A 110 -8.36 -4.75 2.98
C GLU A 110 -8.82 -6.13 3.46
N SER A 111 -9.86 -6.68 2.82
CA SER A 111 -10.40 -8.01 3.15
C SER A 111 -9.34 -9.12 3.04
N THR A 112 -8.47 -9.02 2.04
CA THR A 112 -7.38 -9.98 1.83
C THR A 112 -6.33 -9.88 2.95
N ILE A 113 -5.94 -8.65 3.32
CA ILE A 113 -4.99 -8.43 4.42
C ILE A 113 -5.57 -8.93 5.74
N GLU A 114 -6.83 -8.62 6.04
CA GLU A 114 -7.52 -9.09 7.25
C GLU A 114 -7.56 -10.62 7.32
N HIS A 115 -7.83 -11.30 6.19
CA HIS A 115 -7.87 -12.75 6.12
C HIS A 115 -6.50 -13.39 6.43
N PHE A 116 -5.42 -12.81 5.93
CA PHE A 116 -4.05 -13.33 6.11
C PHE A 116 -3.25 -12.65 7.23
N ALA A 117 -3.90 -11.84 8.09
CA ALA A 117 -3.22 -10.99 9.07
C ALA A 117 -2.34 -11.76 10.08
N GLU A 118 -2.74 -12.99 10.44
CA GLU A 118 -2.00 -13.84 11.38
C GLU A 118 -0.94 -14.73 10.70
N MET A 119 -0.87 -14.72 9.37
CA MET A 119 0.11 -15.50 8.62
C MET A 119 1.47 -14.82 8.62
N LYS A 120 2.53 -15.63 8.51
CA LYS A 120 3.91 -15.13 8.39
C LYS A 120 4.39 -15.03 6.95
N GLU A 121 3.92 -15.92 6.11
CA GLU A 121 4.22 -15.97 4.70
C GLU A 121 3.00 -16.51 3.96
N ILE A 122 2.77 -15.98 2.76
CA ILE A 122 1.75 -16.43 1.83
C ILE A 122 2.31 -16.33 0.41
N SER A 123 1.77 -17.16 -0.47
CA SER A 123 2.07 -17.16 -1.90
C SER A 123 1.05 -16.33 -2.68
N SER A 124 1.44 -15.84 -3.87
CA SER A 124 0.52 -15.15 -4.78
C SER A 124 -0.68 -16.02 -5.16
N GLY A 125 -0.50 -17.34 -5.30
CA GLY A 125 -1.58 -18.25 -5.63
C GLY A 125 -2.63 -18.40 -4.53
N GLU A 126 -2.23 -18.33 -3.25
CA GLU A 126 -3.20 -18.33 -2.13
C GLU A 126 -4.03 -17.06 -2.11
N VAL A 127 -3.40 -15.92 -2.42
CA VAL A 127 -4.06 -14.62 -2.52
C VAL A 127 -5.05 -14.59 -3.68
N GLU A 128 -4.64 -15.06 -4.86
CA GLU A 128 -5.49 -15.16 -6.05
C GLU A 128 -6.67 -16.10 -5.83
N ALA A 129 -6.45 -17.28 -5.24
CA ALA A 129 -7.51 -18.24 -4.93
C ALA A 129 -8.55 -17.66 -3.96
N TYR A 130 -8.09 -16.97 -2.90
CA TYR A 130 -8.98 -16.27 -1.98
C TYR A 130 -9.79 -15.18 -2.69
N ALA A 131 -9.14 -14.42 -3.59
CA ALA A 131 -9.79 -13.38 -4.34
C ALA A 131 -10.86 -13.93 -5.29
N GLU A 132 -10.60 -15.04 -5.98
CA GLU A 132 -11.58 -15.72 -6.85
C GLU A 132 -12.78 -16.23 -6.05
N GLU A 133 -12.55 -16.93 -4.94
CA GLU A 133 -13.61 -17.51 -4.11
C GLU A 133 -14.54 -16.44 -3.52
N ASN A 134 -14.00 -15.25 -3.25
CA ASN A 134 -14.73 -14.14 -2.62
C ASN A 134 -15.16 -13.05 -3.61
N GLY A 135 -14.97 -13.25 -4.93
CA GLY A 135 -15.39 -12.28 -5.95
C GLY A 135 -14.64 -10.94 -5.86
N LEU A 136 -13.37 -10.97 -5.46
CA LEU A 136 -12.49 -9.80 -5.30
C LEU A 136 -11.58 -9.57 -6.51
N VAL A 137 -11.71 -10.35 -7.58
CA VAL A 137 -10.96 -10.23 -8.83
C VAL A 137 -11.61 -9.16 -9.72
N PRO A 138 -10.83 -8.30 -10.41
CA PRO A 138 -11.39 -7.37 -11.38
C PRO A 138 -12.16 -8.12 -12.48
N ALA A 139 -13.31 -7.60 -12.91
CA ALA A 139 -14.00 -8.13 -14.08
C ALA A 139 -13.08 -7.99 -15.30
N ASP A 140 -13.02 -9.02 -16.14
CA ASP A 140 -12.19 -8.99 -17.35
C ASP A 140 -12.63 -7.79 -18.24
N VAL A 141 -11.67 -7.08 -18.82
CA VAL A 141 -11.96 -5.86 -19.61
C VAL A 141 -12.85 -6.18 -20.82
N GLY A 142 -12.72 -7.41 -21.36
CA GLY A 142 -13.60 -7.93 -22.41
C GLY A 142 -15.04 -8.18 -21.93
N ASP A 143 -15.22 -8.55 -20.66
CA ASP A 143 -16.54 -8.67 -20.04
C ASP A 143 -17.13 -7.29 -19.75
N LEU A 144 -16.33 -6.31 -19.34
CA LEU A 144 -16.82 -4.96 -19.05
C LEU A 144 -17.45 -4.29 -20.29
N GLU A 145 -16.77 -4.31 -21.44
CA GLU A 145 -17.32 -3.71 -22.67
C GLU A 145 -18.60 -4.43 -23.12
N SER A 146 -18.64 -5.77 -23.00
CA SER A 146 -19.81 -6.59 -23.33
C SER A 146 -21.01 -6.32 -22.38
N ILE A 147 -20.75 -6.20 -21.08
CA ILE A 147 -21.77 -5.90 -20.07
C ILE A 147 -22.31 -4.48 -20.28
N VAL A 148 -21.42 -3.50 -20.51
CA VAL A 148 -21.81 -2.12 -20.80
C VAL A 148 -22.63 -2.04 -22.08
N GLU A 149 -22.21 -2.72 -23.15
CA GLU A 149 -22.92 -2.75 -24.42
C GLU A 149 -24.30 -3.39 -24.28
N SER A 150 -24.43 -4.50 -23.53
CA SER A 150 -25.74 -5.10 -23.26
C SER A 150 -26.68 -4.15 -22.48
N ILE A 151 -26.19 -3.47 -21.44
CA ILE A 151 -26.98 -2.49 -20.65
C ILE A 151 -27.40 -1.29 -21.52
N VAL A 152 -26.53 -0.82 -22.41
CA VAL A 152 -26.85 0.27 -23.34
C VAL A 152 -27.87 -0.17 -24.39
N LEU A 153 -27.74 -1.39 -24.93
CA LEU A 153 -28.70 -1.96 -25.89
C LEU A 153 -30.08 -2.16 -25.26
N GLU A 154 -30.16 -2.61 -24.00
CA GLU A 154 -31.43 -2.72 -23.26
C GLU A 154 -32.15 -1.38 -23.08
N ARG A 155 -31.39 -0.27 -23.06
CA ARG A 155 -31.92 1.09 -22.88
C ARG A 155 -31.61 1.99 -24.06
N LEU A 156 -31.60 1.42 -25.27
CA LEU A 156 -31.18 2.14 -26.48
C LEU A 156 -32.01 3.40 -26.72
N ASP A 157 -33.33 3.33 -26.52
CA ASP A 157 -34.24 4.46 -26.73
C ASP A 157 -33.92 5.62 -25.77
N PHE A 158 -33.60 5.31 -24.52
CA PHE A 158 -33.18 6.29 -23.52
C PHE A 158 -31.85 6.95 -23.88
N VAL A 159 -30.91 6.18 -24.43
CA VAL A 159 -29.61 6.68 -24.89
C VAL A 159 -29.76 7.55 -26.14
N LYS A 160 -30.64 7.20 -27.07
CA LYS A 160 -30.93 8.02 -28.25
C LYS A 160 -31.63 9.33 -27.91
N GLU A 161 -32.53 9.32 -26.92
CA GLU A 161 -33.25 10.52 -26.48
C GLU A 161 -32.36 11.49 -25.70
N ARG A 162 -31.51 10.98 -24.79
CA ARG A 162 -30.70 11.82 -23.90
C ARG A 162 -29.24 11.99 -24.31
N GLY A 163 -28.74 11.18 -25.25
CA GLY A 163 -27.34 11.14 -25.65
C GLY A 163 -26.40 11.03 -24.45
N MET A 164 -25.42 11.92 -24.36
CA MET A 164 -24.47 11.98 -23.24
C MET A 164 -25.11 12.25 -21.87
N GLY A 165 -26.36 12.74 -21.82
CA GLY A 165 -27.12 12.89 -20.58
C GLY A 165 -27.53 11.55 -19.93
N ALA A 166 -27.42 10.43 -20.65
CA ALA A 166 -27.67 9.09 -20.13
C ALA A 166 -26.52 8.54 -19.25
N MET A 167 -25.34 9.17 -19.27
CA MET A 167 -24.15 8.73 -18.53
C MET A 167 -24.42 8.54 -17.03
N GLY A 168 -24.94 9.57 -16.35
CA GLY A 168 -25.15 9.51 -14.89
C GLY A 168 -26.12 8.39 -14.47
N PRO A 169 -27.33 8.32 -15.06
CA PRO A 169 -28.29 7.26 -14.76
C PRO A 169 -27.78 5.84 -15.06
N LEU A 170 -27.02 5.66 -16.15
CA LEU A 170 -26.47 4.36 -16.52
C LEU A 170 -25.25 3.97 -15.68
N MET A 171 -24.48 4.95 -15.18
CA MET A 171 -23.30 4.71 -14.34
C MET A 171 -23.62 3.85 -13.12
N GLY A 172 -24.67 4.18 -12.38
CA GLY A 172 -25.05 3.42 -11.18
C GLY A 172 -25.46 1.98 -11.47
N ILE A 173 -26.00 1.73 -12.67
CA ILE A 173 -26.50 0.42 -13.08
C ILE A 173 -25.34 -0.45 -13.54
N VAL A 174 -24.41 0.12 -14.31
CA VAL A 174 -23.18 -0.55 -14.73
C VAL A 174 -22.29 -0.86 -13.53
N MET A 175 -22.09 0.09 -12.62
CA MET A 175 -21.32 -0.13 -11.38
C MET A 175 -21.95 -1.22 -10.49
N GLY A 176 -23.29 -1.37 -10.51
CA GLY A 176 -23.97 -2.46 -9.82
C GLY A 176 -23.84 -3.82 -10.51
N ALA A 177 -23.75 -3.83 -11.85
CA ALA A 177 -23.56 -5.05 -12.64
C ALA A 177 -22.08 -5.51 -12.69
N CYS A 178 -21.13 -4.60 -12.47
CA CYS A 178 -19.69 -4.85 -12.47
C CYS A 178 -19.08 -4.43 -11.12
N PRO A 179 -19.40 -5.11 -10.01
CA PRO A 179 -18.80 -4.80 -8.71
C PRO A 179 -17.28 -4.99 -8.76
N GLY A 180 -16.52 -4.05 -8.18
CA GLY A 180 -15.06 -4.11 -8.09
C GLY A 180 -14.28 -3.50 -9.26
N VAL A 181 -14.95 -3.05 -10.33
CA VAL A 181 -14.28 -2.35 -11.44
C VAL A 181 -14.06 -0.87 -11.09
N ASP A 182 -12.90 -0.32 -11.46
CA ASP A 182 -12.58 1.11 -11.23
C ASP A 182 -13.61 1.99 -11.97
N GLY A 183 -14.24 2.90 -11.23
CA GLY A 183 -15.19 3.86 -11.79
C GLY A 183 -14.61 4.70 -12.93
N LYS A 184 -13.29 4.90 -12.98
CA LYS A 184 -12.62 5.56 -14.09
C LYS A 184 -12.65 4.72 -15.37
N GLU A 185 -12.43 3.41 -15.26
CA GLU A 185 -12.50 2.47 -16.38
C GLU A 185 -13.94 2.33 -16.87
N VAL A 186 -14.89 2.13 -15.96
CA VAL A 186 -16.33 2.10 -16.28
C VAL A 186 -16.77 3.37 -17.01
N SER A 187 -16.33 4.54 -16.53
CA SER A 187 -16.68 5.82 -17.15
C SER A 187 -16.12 5.96 -18.57
N ALA A 188 -14.91 5.45 -18.82
CA ALA A 188 -14.27 5.48 -20.13
C ALA A 188 -15.00 4.58 -21.14
N VAL A 189 -15.34 3.35 -20.73
CA VAL A 189 -16.05 2.38 -21.58
C VAL A 189 -17.48 2.84 -21.84
N LEU A 190 -18.24 3.20 -20.81
CA LEU A 190 -19.64 3.66 -20.93
C LEU A 190 -19.78 4.87 -21.84
N ARG A 191 -18.85 5.83 -21.75
CA ARG A 191 -18.81 7.00 -22.65
C ARG A 191 -18.67 6.58 -24.11
N THR A 192 -17.74 5.67 -24.38
CA THR A 192 -17.44 5.20 -25.74
C THR A 192 -18.65 4.48 -26.35
N VAL A 193 -19.31 3.62 -25.58
CA VAL A 193 -20.50 2.87 -26.01
C VAL A 193 -21.69 3.80 -26.23
N ILE A 194 -21.97 4.73 -25.31
CA ILE A 194 -23.05 5.72 -25.49
C ILE A 194 -22.84 6.53 -26.77
N GLN A 195 -21.61 7.00 -27.02
CA GLN A 195 -21.30 7.83 -28.18
C GLN A 195 -21.44 7.06 -29.51
N ARG A 196 -21.22 5.74 -29.50
CA ARG A 196 -21.46 4.84 -30.64
C ARG A 196 -22.95 4.71 -30.96
N HIS A 197 -23.82 4.72 -29.96
CA HIS A 197 -25.27 4.47 -30.09
C HIS A 197 -26.16 5.72 -30.04
N SER A 198 -25.60 6.90 -29.71
CA SER A 198 -26.32 8.17 -29.69
C SER A 198 -26.32 8.93 -31.03
N ALA A 199 -25.63 8.41 -32.05
CA ALA A 199 -25.64 8.94 -33.41
C ALA A 199 -26.83 8.39 -34.21
#